data_AF-A0A4P5RUM9-F1
#
_entry.id   AF-A0A4P5RUM9-F1
#
_cell.length_a   1.000
_cell.length_b   1.000
_cell.length_c   1.000
_cell.angle_alpha   90.00
_cell.angle_beta   90.00
_cell.angle_gamma   90.00
#
_symmetry.space_group_name_H-M   'P 1'
#
loop_
_entity.id
_entity.type
_entity.pdbx_description
1 polymer ?
#
loop_
_entity_poly.entity_id
_entity_poly.type
_entity_poly.pdbx_seq_one_letter_code
_entity_poly.pdbx_strand_id
1 'polypeptide(L)'
;MSVLPSLRSLVRVTAVTVLQHDLPGLPDVVTQEVASFTVQRLSVLAAHMRLGIAAIALFVRLFASIAGQPRLLWLSKTHLPLLGEYFRLIRSLSYAYIWEKWPDTRSDGSPA
;
A
#
# COMPACT_ATOMS: atom_id res chain seq x y z
N MET A 1 -26.61 -4.60 -4.19
CA MET A 1 -26.11 -4.77 -2.82
C MET A 1 -24.62 -4.48 -2.81
N SER A 2 -24.22 -3.31 -2.29
CA SER A 2 -22.84 -2.83 -2.30
C SER A 2 -22.05 -3.54 -1.20
N VAL A 3 -21.35 -4.63 -1.51
CA VAL A 3 -20.46 -5.28 -0.55
C VAL A 3 -19.31 -4.31 -0.26
N LEU A 4 -19.25 -3.77 0.96
CA LEU A 4 -18.09 -3.01 1.40
C LEU A 4 -16.86 -3.93 1.30
N PRO A 5 -15.80 -3.56 0.55
CA PRO A 5 -14.58 -4.34 0.45
C PRO A 5 -13.99 -4.50 1.84
N SER A 6 -13.49 -5.70 2.13
CA SER A 6 -12.78 -5.95 3.37
C SER A 6 -11.55 -5.05 3.47
N LEU A 7 -11.18 -4.67 4.70
CA LEU A 7 -9.96 -3.89 4.98
C LEU A 7 -8.72 -4.45 4.26
N ARG A 8 -8.62 -5.79 4.23
CA ARG A 8 -7.55 -6.52 3.55
C ARG A 8 -7.50 -6.20 2.04
N SER A 9 -8.66 -6.11 1.40
CA SER A 9 -8.77 -5.75 -0.02
C SER A 9 -8.29 -4.32 -0.27
N LEU A 10 -8.62 -3.38 0.61
CA LEU A 10 -8.23 -1.98 0.46
C LEU A 10 -6.71 -1.82 0.61
N VAL A 11 -6.14 -2.41 1.67
CA VAL A 11 -4.71 -2.42 1.92
C VAL A 11 -3.95 -3.05 0.76
N ARG A 12 -4.43 -4.20 0.25
CA ARG A 12 -3.81 -4.89 -0.90
C ARG A 12 -3.75 -3.97 -2.12
N VAL A 13 -4.87 -3.34 -2.47
CA VAL A 13 -4.94 -2.43 -3.63
C VAL A 13 -3.98 -1.26 -3.44
N THR A 14 -3.96 -0.63 -2.25
CA THR A 14 -3.02 0.46 -1.98
C THR A 14 -1.56 0.00 -2.12
N ALA A 15 -1.20 -1.16 -1.55
CA ALA A 15 0.16 -1.69 -1.64
C ALA A 15 0.59 -1.93 -3.08
N VAL A 16 -0.27 -2.55 -3.90
CA VAL A 16 0.00 -2.77 -5.33
C VAL A 16 0.18 -1.44 -6.07
N THR A 17 -0.71 -0.47 -5.85
CA THR A 17 -0.63 0.85 -6.52
C THR A 17 0.65 1.61 -6.13
N VAL A 18 1.06 1.55 -4.87
CA VAL A 18 2.31 2.17 -4.41
C VAL A 18 3.52 1.48 -5.05
N LEU A 19 3.55 0.15 -5.06
CA LEU A 19 4.65 -0.61 -5.66
C LEU A 19 4.78 -0.37 -7.16
N GLN A 20 3.67 -0.38 -7.91
CA GLN A 20 3.70 -0.11 -9.35
C GLN A 20 4.15 1.32 -9.68
N HIS A 21 3.85 2.28 -8.80
CA HIS A 21 4.28 3.65 -8.97
C HIS A 21 5.77 3.83 -8.65
N ASP A 22 6.25 3.25 -7.55
CA ASP A 22 7.60 3.49 -7.07
C ASP A 22 8.65 2.52 -7.67
N LEU A 23 8.23 1.31 -8.04
CA LEU A 23 9.05 0.22 -8.57
C LEU A 23 8.42 -0.34 -9.85
N PRO A 24 8.42 0.43 -10.95
CA PRO A 24 7.72 0.06 -12.18
C PRO A 24 8.28 -1.19 -12.88
N GLY A 25 9.54 -1.57 -12.58
CA GLY A 25 10.19 -2.77 -13.10
C GLY A 25 9.92 -4.04 -12.28
N LEU A 26 9.17 -3.95 -11.18
CA LEU A 26 8.90 -5.09 -10.30
C LEU A 26 7.98 -6.11 -10.97
N PRO A 27 8.36 -7.40 -11.08
CA PRO A 27 7.51 -8.42 -11.67
C PRO A 27 6.15 -8.52 -10.96
N ASP A 28 5.07 -8.75 -11.72
CA ASP A 28 3.71 -8.80 -11.15
C ASP A 28 3.56 -9.88 -10.07
N VAL A 29 4.23 -11.02 -10.24
CA VAL A 29 4.23 -12.11 -9.25
C VAL A 29 4.83 -11.65 -7.92
N VAL A 30 5.95 -10.93 -7.98
CA VAL A 30 6.61 -10.36 -6.79
C VAL A 30 5.73 -9.28 -6.17
N THR A 31 5.14 -8.41 -6.98
CA THR A 31 4.21 -7.36 -6.53
C THR A 31 3.03 -7.95 -5.73
N GLN A 32 2.42 -9.03 -6.23
CA GLN A 32 1.30 -9.70 -5.56
C GLN A 32 1.73 -10.41 -4.27
N GLU A 33 2.93 -10.99 -4.25
CA GLU A 33 3.49 -11.61 -3.05
C GLU A 33 3.74 -10.56 -1.95
N VAL A 34 4.43 -9.47 -2.29
CA VAL A 34 4.75 -8.38 -1.36
C VAL A 34 3.45 -7.75 -0.83
N ALA A 35 2.45 -7.52 -1.69
CA ALA A 35 1.15 -7.02 -1.25
C ALA A 35 0.45 -7.99 -0.28
N SER A 36 0.57 -9.30 -0.50
CA SER A 36 0.01 -10.32 0.40
C SER A 36 0.73 -10.34 1.75
N PHE A 37 2.06 -10.24 1.74
CA PHE A 37 2.88 -10.09 2.94
C PHE A 37 2.49 -8.84 3.75
N THR A 38 2.35 -7.69 3.08
CA THR A 38 1.98 -6.42 3.71
C THR A 38 0.60 -6.51 4.37
N VAL A 39 -0.39 -7.12 3.70
CA VAL A 39 -1.71 -7.38 4.29
C VAL A 39 -1.62 -8.28 5.52
N GLN A 40 -0.83 -9.35 5.46
CA GLN A 40 -0.67 -10.29 6.56
C GLN A 40 0.01 -9.63 7.76
N ARG A 41 1.10 -8.89 7.56
CA ARG A 41 1.81 -8.14 8.61
C ARG A 41 0.91 -7.10 9.25
N LEU A 42 0.16 -6.33 8.46
CA LEU A 42 -0.82 -5.36 8.94
C LEU A 42 -1.94 -5.99 9.77
N SER A 43 -2.24 -7.27 9.54
CA SER A 43 -3.23 -8.00 10.32
C SER A 43 -2.74 -8.44 11.71
N VAL A 44 -1.44 -8.34 12.00
CA VAL A 44 -0.83 -8.70 13.29
C VAL A 44 -0.62 -7.46 14.17
N LEU A 45 -0.70 -6.24 13.62
CA LEU A 45 -0.61 -5.00 14.39
C LEU A 45 -1.78 -4.83 15.37
N ALA A 46 -1.51 -4.15 16.48
CA ALA A 46 -2.47 -3.92 17.56
C ALA A 46 -3.76 -3.23 17.08
N ALA A 47 -4.89 -3.60 17.67
CA ALA A 47 -6.24 -3.27 17.18
C ALA A 47 -6.50 -1.76 16.93
N HIS A 48 -5.90 -0.88 17.74
CA HIS A 48 -5.97 0.58 17.55
C HIS A 48 -5.32 1.08 16.25
N MET A 49 -4.27 0.40 15.76
CA MET A 49 -3.62 0.72 14.48
C MET A 49 -4.45 0.16 13.33
N ARG A 50 -5.11 -1.00 13.53
CA ARG A 50 -6.06 -1.55 12.55
C ARG A 50 -7.26 -0.63 12.35
N LEU A 51 -7.77 0.01 13.43
CA LEU A 51 -8.82 1.02 13.35
C LEU A 51 -8.36 2.28 12.61
N GLY A 52 -7.15 2.78 12.90
CA GLY A 52 -6.57 3.90 12.16
C GLY A 52 -6.41 3.61 10.67
N ILE A 53 -5.86 2.44 10.33
CA ILE A 53 -5.71 1.98 8.94
C ILE A 53 -7.06 1.80 8.26
N ALA A 54 -8.07 1.27 8.95
CA ALA A 54 -9.41 1.11 8.40
C ALA A 54 -10.10 2.43 8.11
N ALA A 55 -10.00 3.39 9.03
CA ALA A 55 -10.54 4.74 8.84
C ALA A 55 -9.86 5.43 7.64
N ILE A 56 -8.54 5.31 7.53
CA ILE A 56 -7.76 5.87 6.43
C ILE A 56 -8.10 5.20 5.10
N ALA A 57 -8.15 3.86 5.07
CA ALA A 57 -8.47 3.10 3.86
C ALA A 57 -9.89 3.41 3.35
N LEU A 58 -10.85 3.57 4.26
CA LEU A 58 -12.21 3.98 3.92
C LEU A 58 -12.23 5.40 3.33
N PHE A 59 -11.52 6.34 3.96
CA PHE A 59 -11.41 7.72 3.49
C PHE A 59 -10.75 7.82 2.11
N VAL A 60 -9.62 7.13 1.90
CA VAL A 60 -8.91 7.07 0.62
C VAL A 60 -9.81 6.53 -0.48
N ARG A 61 -10.63 5.52 -0.19
CA ARG A 61 -11.57 4.97 -1.17
C ARG A 61 -12.71 5.91 -1.50
N LEU A 62 -13.32 6.55 -0.50
CA LEU A 62 -14.33 7.59 -0.76
C LEU A 62 -13.75 8.70 -1.63
N PHE A 63 -12.51 9.10 -1.35
CA PHE A 63 -11.84 10.13 -2.12
C PHE A 63 -11.52 9.67 -3.55
N ALA A 64 -11.05 8.43 -3.72
CA ALA A 64 -10.79 7.82 -5.03
C ALA A 64 -12.05 7.76 -5.89
N SER A 65 -13.19 7.38 -5.30
CA SER A 65 -14.45 7.27 -6.04
C SER A 65 -15.01 8.62 -6.48
N ILE A 66 -14.60 9.71 -5.82
CA ILE A 66 -15.05 11.07 -6.13
C ILE A 66 -14.05 11.78 -7.07
N ALA A 67 -12.74 11.56 -6.90
CA ALA A 67 -11.69 12.38 -7.52
C ALA A 67 -10.81 11.66 -8.57
N GLY A 68 -10.90 10.34 -8.69
CA GLY A 68 -10.11 9.52 -9.63
C GLY A 68 -8.70 9.16 -9.14
N GLN A 69 -8.17 8.03 -9.66
CA GLN A 69 -6.85 7.45 -9.33
C GLN A 69 -5.66 8.43 -9.33
N PRO A 70 -5.48 9.35 -10.32
CA PRO A 70 -4.29 10.21 -10.35
C PRO A 70 -4.22 11.24 -9.20
N ARG A 71 -5.36 11.60 -8.58
CA ARG A 71 -5.39 12.51 -7.42
C ARG A 71 -5.07 11.82 -6.09
N LEU A 72 -5.10 10.48 -6.06
CA LEU A 72 -4.77 9.70 -4.86
C LEU A 72 -3.29 9.86 -4.46
N LEU A 73 -2.41 9.89 -5.46
CA LEU A 73 -0.97 10.06 -5.29
C LEU A 73 -0.60 11.48 -4.86
N TRP A 74 -1.39 12.49 -5.25
CA TRP A 74 -1.21 13.87 -4.78
C TRP A 74 -1.50 14.00 -3.27
N LEU A 75 -2.39 13.16 -2.74
CA LEU A 75 -2.68 13.09 -1.31
C LEU A 75 -1.45 12.66 -0.48
N SER A 76 -0.55 11.87 -1.05
CA SER A 76 0.72 11.50 -0.41
C SER A 76 1.71 12.66 -0.27
N LYS A 77 1.50 13.75 -1.03
CA LYS A 77 2.26 15.01 -0.93
C LYS A 77 1.57 16.03 -0.03
N THR A 78 0.36 15.75 0.43
CA THR A 78 -0.42 16.67 1.24
C THR A 78 -0.03 16.52 2.71
N HIS A 79 0.03 17.62 3.46
CA HIS A 79 0.33 17.68 4.91
C HIS A 79 -0.77 17.07 5.79
N LEU A 80 -1.40 15.97 5.37
CA LEU A 80 -2.34 15.20 6.17
C LEU A 80 -1.53 14.15 6.97
N PRO A 81 -1.21 14.44 8.25
CA PRO A 81 -0.21 13.68 9.01
C PRO A 81 -0.54 12.18 9.10
N LEU A 82 -1.82 11.83 9.20
CA LEU A 82 -2.25 10.45 9.31
C LEU A 82 -2.19 9.68 7.98
N LEU A 83 -2.50 10.35 6.86
CA LEU A 83 -2.48 9.71 5.54
C LEU A 83 -1.04 9.47 5.07
N GLY A 84 -0.15 10.44 5.29
CA GLY A 84 1.27 10.30 4.99
C GLY A 84 1.91 9.14 5.75
N GLU A 85 1.59 8.99 7.03
CA GLU A 85 2.12 7.88 7.86
C GLU A 85 1.61 6.51 7.40
N TYR A 86 0.37 6.40 6.91
CA TYR A 86 -0.13 5.15 6.34
C TYR A 86 0.67 4.71 5.10
N PHE A 87 0.89 5.62 4.14
CA PHE A 87 1.71 5.32 2.95
C PHE A 87 3.17 5.03 3.32
N ARG A 88 3.73 5.78 4.28
CA ARG A 88 5.08 5.56 4.80
C ARG A 88 5.22 4.18 5.41
N LEU A 89 4.23 3.71 6.16
CA LEU A 89 4.24 2.38 6.76
C LEU A 89 4.15 1.26 5.72
N ILE A 90 3.30 1.41 4.70
CA ILE A 90 3.23 0.46 3.57
C ILE A 90 4.56 0.36 2.85
N ARG A 91 5.19 1.50 2.52
CA ARG A 91 6.51 1.54 1.88
C ARG A 91 7.56 0.85 2.74
N SER A 92 7.62 1.19 4.02
CA SER A 92 8.60 0.62 4.95
C SER A 92 8.50 -0.91 5.00
N LEU A 93 7.31 -1.47 5.17
CA LEU A 93 7.12 -2.93 5.20
C LEU A 93 7.43 -3.59 3.86
N SER A 94 6.95 -3.00 2.77
CA SER A 94 7.08 -3.60 1.44
C SER A 94 8.54 -3.57 0.97
N TYR A 95 9.25 -2.46 1.19
CA TYR A 95 10.65 -2.34 0.80
C TYR A 95 11.57 -3.20 1.66
N ALA A 96 11.34 -3.22 2.98
CA ALA A 96 12.10 -4.11 3.85
C ALA A 96 11.99 -5.57 3.36
N TYR A 97 10.78 -6.02 3.03
CA TYR A 97 10.57 -7.37 2.53
C TYR A 97 11.20 -7.63 1.15
N ILE A 98 11.12 -6.66 0.22
CA ILE A 98 11.72 -6.80 -1.12
C ILE A 98 13.24 -6.94 -1.02
N TRP A 99 13.92 -6.03 -0.33
CA TRP A 99 15.38 -6.05 -0.24
C TRP A 99 15.92 -7.13 0.70
N GLU A 100 15.13 -7.62 1.65
CA GLU A 100 15.48 -8.81 2.44
C GLU A 100 15.44 -10.08 1.59
N LYS A 101 14.43 -10.21 0.71
CA LYS A 101 14.19 -11.44 -0.05
C LYS A 101 14.89 -11.46 -1.42
N TRP A 102 15.05 -10.30 -2.05
CA TRP A 102 15.71 -10.11 -3.34
C TRP A 102 16.71 -8.95 -3.22
N PRO A 103 17.89 -9.18 -2.60
CA PRO A 103 18.85 -8.12 -2.32
C PRO A 103 19.42 -7.47 -3.59
N ASP A 104 19.46 -8.21 -4.69
CA ASP A 104 19.95 -7.72 -5.99
C ASP A 104 18.89 -6.91 -6.78
N THR A 105 17.73 -6.60 -6.18
CA THR A 105 16.71 -5.78 -6.84
C THR A 105 17.25 -4.38 -7.16
N ARG A 106 17.13 -3.97 -8.42
CA ARG A 106 17.55 -2.64 -8.89
C ARG A 106 16.63 -1.54 -8.34
N SER A 107 17.05 -0.28 -8.49
CA SER A 107 16.31 0.87 -7.96
C SER A 107 14.92 1.07 -8.58
N ASP A 108 14.65 0.50 -9.76
CA ASP A 108 13.34 0.51 -10.42
C ASP A 108 12.49 -0.73 -10.10
N GLY A 109 13.00 -1.66 -9.28
CA GLY A 109 12.33 -2.91 -8.94
C GLY A 109 12.64 -4.09 -9.87
N SER A 110 13.38 -3.86 -10.96
CA SER A 110 13.74 -4.95 -11.87
C SER A 110 14.77 -5.90 -11.22
N PRO A 111 14.69 -7.20 -11.50
CA PRO A 111 15.73 -8.14 -11.06
C PRO A 111 17.08 -7.77 -11.70
N ALA A 112 18.18 -7.97 -10.96
CA ALA A 112 19.54 -7.74 -11.45
C ALA A 112 19.88 -8.56 -12.69
#